data_AF-A0A552V860-F1
#
_entry.id   AF-A0A552V860-F1
#
_cell.length_a   1.000
_cell.length_b   1.000
_cell.length_c   1.000
_cell.angle_alpha   90.00
_cell.angle_beta   90.00
_cell.angle_gamma   90.00
#
_symmetry.space_group_name_H-M   'P 1'
#
loop_
_entity.id
_entity.type
_entity.pdbx_description
1 polymer ?
#
loop_
_entity_poly.entity_id
_entity_poly.type
_entity_poly.pdbx_seq_one_letter_code
_entity_poly.pdbx_strand_id
1 'polypeptide(L)'
;MKLFYLLLLYCGFAAGQSTPHELAERFFRATANNDLAGFKQIYPDVTALTFFIKSVDKESVYTDAMIDEASTIGTDNAVNSFETLQYEINRQGISLKGARITNILTINDEIQLNEGQEGLPIMTKITKITIQFATAAGKNYSLVIPQTVQIKDRWYISEQQMEISSL
;
A
#
# COMPACT_ATOMS: atom_id res chain seq x y z
N MET A 1 26.35 32.50 -1.58
CA MET A 1 25.93 31.51 -2.60
C MET A 1 25.02 30.48 -1.93
N LYS A 2 23.74 30.50 -2.29
CA LYS A 2 22.64 29.71 -1.74
C LYS A 2 22.44 28.43 -2.56
N LEU A 3 23.30 27.42 -2.38
CA LEU A 3 23.22 26.18 -3.18
C LEU A 3 23.35 24.87 -2.36
N PHE A 4 23.48 24.93 -1.04
CA PHE A 4 23.60 23.73 -0.20
C PHE A 4 22.30 23.23 0.44
N TYR A 5 21.18 23.97 0.30
CA TYR A 5 19.87 23.56 0.86
C TYR A 5 18.98 22.78 -0.12
N LEU A 6 19.41 22.58 -1.37
CA LEU A 6 18.63 21.86 -2.38
C LEU A 6 18.97 20.36 -2.49
N LEU A 7 20.06 19.92 -1.86
CA LEU A 7 20.46 18.50 -1.86
C LEU A 7 19.78 17.66 -0.77
N LEU A 8 19.15 18.28 0.24
CA LEU A 8 18.36 17.57 1.24
C LEU A 8 16.89 17.37 0.85
N LEU A 9 16.44 17.95 -0.27
CA LEU A 9 15.08 17.76 -0.80
C LEU A 9 14.99 16.63 -1.84
N TYR A 10 16.13 16.06 -2.26
CA TYR A 10 16.19 14.94 -3.20
C TYR A 10 16.72 13.63 -2.59
N CYS A 11 17.01 13.62 -1.28
CA CYS A 11 17.31 12.40 -0.52
C CYS A 11 16.03 11.76 0.08
N GLY A 12 14.90 11.85 -0.63
CA GLY A 12 13.73 11.01 -0.39
C GLY A 12 13.84 9.63 -1.06
N PHE A 13 15.06 9.19 -1.37
CA PHE A 13 15.34 7.84 -1.85
C PHE A 13 14.85 6.83 -0.82
N ALA A 14 13.63 6.35 -1.04
CA ALA A 14 13.28 4.93 -0.99
C ALA A 14 13.76 4.12 0.23
N ALA A 15 13.77 4.68 1.43
CA ALA A 15 13.65 3.88 2.66
C ALA A 15 12.17 3.50 2.86
N GLY A 16 11.59 2.80 1.88
CA GLY A 16 10.14 2.72 1.71
C GLY A 16 9.62 1.33 1.96
N GLN A 17 8.90 1.12 3.07
CA GLN A 17 7.98 -0.01 3.31
C GLN A 17 8.53 -1.40 2.96
N SER A 18 9.72 -1.71 3.48
CA SER A 18 10.37 -3.01 3.36
C SER A 18 9.69 -4.11 4.19
N THR A 19 8.87 -3.71 5.17
CA THR A 19 8.05 -4.62 5.99
C THR A 19 6.56 -4.26 5.91
N PRO A 20 5.65 -5.22 6.20
CA PRO A 20 4.23 -4.91 6.34
C PRO A 20 3.96 -3.86 7.42
N HIS A 21 4.78 -3.83 8.48
CA HIS A 21 4.65 -2.85 9.56
C HIS A 21 4.90 -1.42 9.07
N GLU A 22 5.98 -1.21 8.32
CA GLU A 22 6.28 0.09 7.72
C GLU A 22 5.20 0.51 6.71
N LEU A 23 4.66 -0.44 5.92
CA LEU A 23 3.52 -0.18 5.03
C LEU A 23 2.31 0.29 5.84
N ALA A 24 1.98 -0.40 6.93
CA ALA A 24 0.87 -0.09 7.81
C ALA A 24 0.99 1.32 8.42
N GLU A 25 2.17 1.69 8.92
CA GLU A 25 2.43 3.03 9.47
C GLU A 25 2.28 4.13 8.43
N ARG A 26 2.82 3.91 7.21
CA ARG A 26 2.69 4.86 6.11
C ARG A 26 1.24 5.02 5.68
N PHE A 27 0.52 3.91 5.55
CA PHE A 27 -0.90 3.89 5.25
C PHE A 27 -1.67 4.67 6.31
N PHE A 28 -1.49 4.35 7.59
CA PHE A 28 -2.21 5.00 8.69
C PHE A 28 -1.94 6.51 8.72
N ARG A 29 -0.69 6.92 8.49
CA ARG A 29 -0.32 8.34 8.40
C ARG A 29 -1.00 9.03 7.21
N ALA A 30 -1.03 8.38 6.04
CA ALA A 30 -1.71 8.93 4.87
C ALA A 30 -3.21 9.09 5.14
N THR A 31 -3.85 8.09 5.73
CA THR A 31 -5.26 8.14 6.12
C THR A 31 -5.55 9.22 7.16
N ALA A 32 -4.75 9.29 8.23
CA ALA A 32 -4.94 10.24 9.33
C ALA A 32 -4.80 11.71 8.89
N ASN A 33 -3.96 11.96 7.87
CA ASN A 33 -3.72 13.29 7.33
C ASN A 33 -4.58 13.60 6.09
N ASN A 34 -5.43 12.66 5.65
CA ASN A 34 -6.11 12.73 4.35
C ASN A 34 -5.14 13.06 3.19
N ASP A 35 -3.95 12.44 3.22
CA ASP A 35 -2.86 12.68 2.28
C ASP A 35 -2.92 11.68 1.11
N LEU A 36 -3.69 12.06 0.08
CA LEU A 36 -3.84 11.27 -1.14
C LEU A 36 -2.50 11.06 -1.87
N ALA A 37 -1.60 12.04 -1.86
CA ALA A 37 -0.31 11.92 -2.53
C ALA A 37 0.58 10.89 -1.83
N GLY A 38 0.62 10.93 -0.49
CA GLY A 38 1.28 9.91 0.33
C GLY A 38 0.68 8.52 0.17
N PHE A 39 -0.65 8.43 0.01
CA PHE A 39 -1.34 7.18 -0.29
C PHE A 39 -0.96 6.61 -1.68
N LYS A 40 -0.91 7.45 -2.72
CA LYS A 40 -0.48 7.00 -4.06
C LYS A 40 0.95 6.42 -4.06
N GLN A 41 1.83 6.91 -3.20
CA GLN A 41 3.21 6.41 -3.09
C GLN A 41 3.33 5.01 -2.46
N ILE A 42 2.28 4.50 -1.83
CA ILE A 42 2.28 3.16 -1.23
C ILE A 42 1.59 2.11 -2.12
N TYR A 43 1.01 2.53 -3.24
CA TYR A 43 0.56 1.68 -4.35
C TYR A 43 1.74 1.33 -5.29
N PRO A 44 1.74 0.17 -5.97
CA PRO A 44 2.79 -0.19 -6.93
C PRO A 44 2.87 0.82 -8.08
N ASP A 45 4.07 1.34 -8.37
CA ASP A 45 4.28 2.10 -9.59
C ASP A 45 4.37 1.18 -10.82
N VAL A 46 4.37 1.77 -12.02
CA VAL A 46 4.52 1.04 -13.30
C VAL A 46 5.72 0.10 -13.30
N THR A 47 6.83 0.47 -12.65
CA THR A 47 8.04 -0.36 -12.63
C THR A 47 7.83 -1.61 -11.75
N ALA A 48 7.22 -1.44 -10.58
CA ALA A 48 6.84 -2.54 -9.71
C ALA A 48 5.80 -3.46 -10.36
N LEU A 49 4.75 -2.89 -10.99
CA LEU A 49 3.73 -3.65 -11.72
C LEU A 49 4.32 -4.40 -12.90
N THR A 50 5.21 -3.77 -13.68
CA THR A 50 5.91 -4.43 -14.78
C THR A 50 6.69 -5.64 -14.28
N PHE A 51 7.43 -5.50 -13.17
CA PHE A 51 8.16 -6.62 -12.59
C PHE A 51 7.21 -7.74 -12.13
N PHE A 52 6.11 -7.37 -11.47
CA PHE A 52 5.11 -8.32 -11.03
C PHE A 52 4.45 -9.06 -12.20
N ILE A 53 3.91 -8.35 -13.20
CA ILE A 53 3.26 -8.95 -14.37
C ILE A 53 4.22 -9.87 -15.13
N LYS A 54 5.43 -9.38 -15.45
CA LYS A 54 6.47 -10.19 -16.12
C LYS A 54 7.00 -11.33 -15.24
N SER A 55 6.76 -11.31 -13.93
CA SER A 55 7.11 -12.43 -13.04
C SER A 55 6.07 -13.54 -13.05
N VAL A 56 4.80 -13.19 -13.21
CA VAL A 56 3.66 -14.11 -13.18
C VAL A 56 3.43 -14.77 -14.52
N ASP A 57 3.63 -14.02 -15.61
CA ASP A 57 3.36 -14.50 -16.96
C ASP A 57 4.44 -14.01 -17.93
N LYS A 58 5.55 -14.76 -17.98
CA LYS A 58 6.72 -14.47 -18.83
C LYS A 58 6.50 -14.78 -20.30
N GLU A 59 5.56 -15.68 -20.61
CA GLU A 59 5.29 -16.14 -21.98
C GLU A 59 4.33 -15.19 -22.70
N SER A 60 3.49 -14.47 -21.96
CA SER A 60 2.66 -13.40 -22.53
C SER A 60 3.47 -12.17 -22.92
N VAL A 61 3.19 -11.70 -24.15
CA VAL A 61 3.73 -10.44 -24.67
C VAL A 61 2.89 -9.28 -24.12
N TYR A 62 3.22 -8.80 -22.93
CA TYR A 62 2.68 -7.54 -22.42
C TYR A 62 3.44 -6.37 -23.03
N THR A 63 2.73 -5.51 -23.76
CA THR A 63 3.30 -4.25 -24.24
C THR A 63 3.38 -3.23 -23.10
N ASP A 64 4.32 -2.29 -23.17
CA ASP A 64 4.44 -1.24 -22.15
C ASP A 64 3.13 -0.43 -22.01
N ALA A 65 2.42 -0.19 -23.13
CA ALA A 65 1.12 0.48 -23.13
C ALA A 65 0.04 -0.27 -22.33
N MET A 66 0.02 -1.61 -22.39
CA MET A 66 -0.93 -2.42 -21.61
C MET A 66 -0.63 -2.33 -20.11
N ILE A 67 0.66 -2.28 -19.75
CA ILE A 67 1.07 -2.18 -18.34
C ILE A 67 0.78 -0.77 -17.81
N ASP A 68 1.01 0.27 -18.61
CA ASP A 68 0.66 1.65 -18.28
C ASP A 68 -0.85 1.82 -18.08
N GLU A 69 -1.66 1.22 -18.94
CA GLU A 69 -3.12 1.22 -18.80
C GLU A 69 -3.55 0.50 -17.51
N ALA A 70 -3.03 -0.71 -17.25
CA ALA A 70 -3.32 -1.45 -16.03
C ALA A 70 -2.88 -0.70 -14.76
N SER A 71 -1.72 -0.02 -14.81
CA SER A 71 -1.24 0.82 -13.71
C SER A 71 -2.14 2.02 -13.47
N THR A 72 -2.68 2.62 -14.53
CA THR A 72 -3.59 3.77 -14.43
C THR A 72 -4.91 3.34 -13.80
N ILE A 73 -5.53 2.27 -14.34
CA ILE A 73 -6.79 1.71 -13.82
C ILE A 73 -6.64 1.33 -12.34
N GLY A 74 -5.58 0.61 -11.98
CA GLY A 74 -5.39 0.18 -10.60
C GLY A 74 -5.09 1.33 -9.64
N THR A 75 -4.38 2.37 -10.11
CA THR A 75 -4.19 3.60 -9.32
C THR A 75 -5.53 4.30 -9.07
N ASP A 76 -6.36 4.44 -10.10
CA ASP A 76 -7.68 5.08 -9.97
C ASP A 76 -8.61 4.28 -9.04
N ASN A 77 -8.59 2.94 -9.13
CA ASN A 77 -9.31 2.07 -8.20
C ASN A 77 -8.80 2.24 -6.75
N ALA A 78 -7.49 2.31 -6.54
CA ALA A 78 -6.92 2.55 -5.22
C ALA A 78 -7.31 3.93 -4.66
N VAL A 79 -7.35 4.97 -5.51
CA VAL A 79 -7.83 6.31 -5.14
C VAL A 79 -9.29 6.25 -4.70
N ASN A 80 -10.16 5.60 -5.48
CA ASN A 80 -11.57 5.44 -5.11
C ASN A 80 -11.75 4.72 -3.78
N SER A 81 -10.95 3.67 -3.52
CA SER A 81 -10.93 2.97 -2.24
C SER A 81 -10.50 3.88 -1.08
N PHE A 82 -9.50 4.75 -1.28
CA PHE A 82 -9.09 5.73 -0.28
C PHE A 82 -10.17 6.77 0.00
N GLU A 83 -10.79 7.33 -1.04
CA GLU A 83 -11.87 8.30 -0.90
C GLU A 83 -13.08 7.70 -0.17
N THR A 84 -13.42 6.45 -0.47
CA THR A 84 -14.48 5.69 0.22
C THR A 84 -14.14 5.51 1.70
N LEU A 85 -12.91 5.14 2.03
CA LEU A 85 -12.45 5.02 3.41
C LEU A 85 -12.54 6.37 4.16
N GLN A 86 -12.13 7.48 3.52
CA GLN A 86 -12.24 8.81 4.11
C GLN A 86 -13.70 9.22 4.34
N TYR A 87 -14.59 8.91 3.38
CA TYR A 87 -16.02 9.10 3.55
C TYR A 87 -16.56 8.34 4.76
N GLU A 88 -16.18 7.08 4.93
CA GLU A 88 -16.63 6.25 6.07
C GLU A 88 -16.11 6.76 7.42
N ILE A 89 -14.84 7.16 7.50
CA ILE A 89 -14.26 7.80 8.70
C ILE A 89 -15.08 9.03 9.09
N ASN A 90 -15.38 9.89 8.12
CA ASN A 90 -16.13 11.12 8.34
C ASN A 90 -17.59 10.84 8.72
N ARG A 91 -18.25 9.90 8.02
CA ARG A 91 -19.64 9.48 8.27
C ARG A 91 -19.81 8.93 9.69
N GLN A 92 -18.83 8.19 10.19
CA GLN A 92 -18.83 7.63 11.54
C GLN A 92 -18.35 8.63 12.62
N GLY A 93 -17.95 9.85 12.23
CA GLY A 93 -17.46 10.87 13.16
C GLY A 93 -16.14 10.51 13.84
N ILE A 94 -15.29 9.71 13.19
CA ILE A 94 -14.03 9.23 13.74
C ILE A 94 -12.97 10.32 13.54
N SER A 95 -12.40 10.83 14.63
CA SER A 95 -11.26 11.75 14.56
C SER A 95 -9.94 10.99 14.64
N LEU A 96 -9.17 11.02 13.56
CA LEU A 96 -7.82 10.46 13.51
C LEU A 96 -6.74 11.41 14.04
N LYS A 97 -7.10 12.65 14.38
CA LYS A 97 -6.16 13.63 14.94
C LYS A 97 -5.67 13.16 16.31
N GLY A 98 -4.36 12.95 16.42
CA GLY A 98 -3.73 12.43 17.64
C GLY A 98 -4.06 10.95 17.91
N ALA A 99 -4.60 10.22 16.93
CA ALA A 99 -4.76 8.78 17.02
C ALA A 99 -3.39 8.10 16.97
N ARG A 100 -3.27 6.98 17.70
CA ARG A 100 -2.03 6.20 17.79
C ARG A 100 -2.30 4.74 17.45
N ILE A 101 -1.42 4.14 16.66
CA ILE A 101 -1.42 2.70 16.42
C ILE A 101 -1.13 2.02 17.76
N THR A 102 -1.97 1.05 18.13
CA THR A 102 -1.80 0.23 19.34
C THR A 102 -1.28 -1.16 19.01
N ASN A 103 -1.60 -1.67 17.82
CA ASN A 103 -1.14 -2.97 17.35
C ASN A 103 -1.24 -3.07 15.82
N ILE A 104 -0.39 -3.90 15.22
CA ILE A 104 -0.44 -4.25 13.80
C ILE A 104 -0.42 -5.77 13.71
N LEU A 105 -1.49 -6.34 13.16
CA LEU A 105 -1.62 -7.77 12.90
C LEU A 105 -1.42 -8.04 11.42
N THR A 106 -0.57 -9.00 11.10
CA THR A 106 -0.27 -9.42 9.72
C THR A 106 -0.62 -10.89 9.57
N ILE A 107 -1.51 -11.20 8.64
CA ILE A 107 -1.83 -12.57 8.25
C ILE A 107 -1.18 -12.79 6.87
N ASN A 108 -0.18 -13.65 6.83
CA ASN A 108 0.61 -13.89 5.62
C ASN A 108 0.03 -15.09 4.87
N ASP A 109 -0.25 -14.86 3.59
CA ASP A 109 -0.51 -15.88 2.60
C ASP A 109 0.66 -15.84 1.60
N GLU A 110 1.58 -16.79 1.74
CA GLU A 110 2.68 -16.91 0.77
C GLU A 110 2.13 -17.62 -0.47
N ILE A 111 2.09 -16.89 -1.60
CA ILE A 111 1.65 -17.44 -2.87
C ILE A 111 2.87 -17.69 -3.77
N GLN A 112 3.07 -18.96 -4.11
CA GLN A 112 4.01 -19.35 -5.16
C GLN A 112 3.36 -19.07 -6.51
N LEU A 113 3.84 -18.06 -7.22
CA LEU A 113 3.44 -17.82 -8.60
C LEU A 113 4.39 -18.63 -9.50
N ASN A 114 3.93 -19.83 -9.86
CA ASN A 114 4.56 -20.74 -10.79
C ASN A 114 3.55 -21.12 -11.86
N GLU A 115 3.36 -20.28 -12.87
CA GLU A 115 2.72 -20.74 -14.09
C GLU A 115 3.66 -20.46 -15.25
N GLY A 116 4.50 -21.45 -15.59
CA GLY A 116 5.11 -21.47 -16.92
C GLY A 116 6.46 -22.16 -17.15
N GLN A 117 7.38 -22.39 -16.18
CA GLN A 117 8.67 -23.04 -16.52
C GLN A 117 9.60 -23.43 -15.36
N GLU A 118 10.60 -24.28 -15.68
CA GLU A 118 11.76 -24.63 -14.85
C GLU A 118 12.60 -23.38 -14.48
N GLY A 119 12.66 -23.08 -13.18
CA GLY A 119 13.40 -21.96 -12.60
C GLY A 119 13.05 -21.79 -11.12
N LEU A 120 13.76 -20.91 -10.40
CA LEU A 120 13.38 -20.60 -9.02
C LEU A 120 12.03 -19.87 -9.01
N PRO A 121 11.06 -20.30 -8.17
CA PRO A 121 9.77 -19.64 -8.05
C PRO A 121 9.92 -18.18 -7.66
N ILE A 122 9.12 -17.31 -8.27
CA ILE A 122 8.99 -15.94 -7.77
C ILE A 122 8.00 -15.99 -6.61
N MET A 123 8.55 -16.13 -5.41
CA MET A 123 7.78 -16.08 -4.17
C MET A 123 7.19 -14.67 -4.04
N THR A 124 5.88 -14.55 -4.23
CA THR A 124 5.16 -13.32 -3.92
C THR A 124 4.48 -13.51 -2.58
N LYS A 125 4.78 -12.61 -1.63
CA LYS A 125 4.10 -12.61 -0.34
C LYS A 125 2.88 -11.72 -0.44
N ILE A 126 1.73 -12.29 -0.15
CA ILE A 126 0.50 -11.55 0.02
C ILE A 126 0.16 -11.53 1.51
N THR A 127 -0.25 -10.38 2.01
CA THR A 127 -0.58 -10.23 3.43
C THR A 127 -1.83 -9.39 3.58
N LYS A 128 -2.69 -9.79 4.50
CA LYS A 128 -3.71 -8.93 5.09
C LYS A 128 -3.11 -8.20 6.29
N ILE A 129 -3.29 -6.89 6.35
CA ILE A 129 -2.84 -6.06 7.48
C ILE A 129 -4.05 -5.51 8.22
N THR A 130 -4.12 -5.75 9.53
CA THR A 130 -5.08 -5.09 10.42
C THR A 130 -4.33 -4.15 11.36
N ILE A 131 -4.66 -2.87 11.28
CA ILE A 131 -4.11 -1.80 12.12
C ILE A 131 -5.12 -1.50 13.21
N GLN A 132 -4.78 -1.83 14.45
CA GLN A 132 -5.56 -1.41 15.62
C GLN A 132 -5.03 -0.06 16.09
N PHE A 133 -5.92 0.88 16.38
CA PHE A 133 -5.54 2.21 16.83
C PHE A 133 -6.51 2.76 17.88
N ALA A 134 -6.00 3.66 18.71
CA ALA A 134 -6.77 4.41 19.69
C ALA A 134 -6.81 5.89 19.30
N THR A 135 -8.00 6.47 19.25
CA THR A 135 -8.20 7.92 19.07
C THR A 135 -7.75 8.69 20.32
N ALA A 136 -7.54 10.00 20.20
CA ALA A 136 -7.24 10.88 21.35
C ALA A 136 -8.35 10.85 22.42
N ALA A 137 -9.59 10.55 22.03
CA ALA A 137 -10.73 10.38 22.93
C ALA A 137 -10.77 9.00 23.61
N GLY A 138 -9.79 8.13 23.39
CA GLY A 138 -9.70 6.80 24.00
C GLY A 138 -10.58 5.73 23.36
N LYS A 139 -11.27 6.03 22.24
CA LYS A 139 -12.02 5.02 21.46
C LYS A 139 -11.07 4.20 20.59
N ASN A 140 -11.32 2.90 20.52
CA ASN A 140 -10.51 1.93 19.77
C ASN A 140 -11.20 1.52 18.46
N TYR A 141 -10.39 1.38 17.41
CA TYR A 141 -10.86 1.02 16.08
C TYR A 141 -9.84 0.10 15.41
N SER A 142 -10.30 -0.64 14.42
CA SER A 142 -9.47 -1.37 13.48
C SER A 142 -9.63 -0.82 12.08
N LEU A 143 -8.51 -0.72 11.39
CA LEU A 143 -8.44 -0.47 9.96
C LEU A 143 -7.86 -1.70 9.27
N VAL A 144 -8.52 -2.18 8.23
CA VAL A 144 -8.11 -3.38 7.49
C VAL A 144 -7.65 -3.00 6.08
N ILE A 145 -6.42 -3.40 5.75
CA ILE A 145 -5.90 -3.44 4.39
C ILE A 145 -6.05 -4.90 3.93
N PRO A 146 -7.04 -5.22 3.08
CA PRO A 146 -7.44 -6.60 2.81
C PRO A 146 -6.35 -7.39 2.08
N GLN A 147 -5.61 -6.74 1.19
CA GLN A 147 -4.54 -7.35 0.43
C GLN A 147 -3.39 -6.38 0.20
N THR A 148 -2.19 -6.83 0.57
CA THR A 148 -0.90 -6.20 0.29
C THR A 148 0.02 -7.19 -0.38
N VAL A 149 0.96 -6.71 -1.18
CA VAL A 149 1.84 -7.55 -2.00
C VAL A 149 3.29 -7.12 -1.83
N GLN A 150 4.21 -8.07 -1.70
CA GLN A 150 5.64 -7.79 -1.74
C GLN A 150 6.18 -7.94 -3.17
N ILE A 151 6.77 -6.88 -3.70
CA ILE A 151 7.40 -6.83 -5.02
C ILE A 151 8.82 -6.28 -4.84
N LYS A 152 9.85 -7.07 -5.17
CA LYS A 152 11.28 -6.71 -4.99
C LYS A 152 11.57 -6.12 -3.60
N ASP A 153 11.27 -6.90 -2.57
CA ASP A 153 11.53 -6.55 -1.16
C ASP A 153 10.78 -5.32 -0.62
N ARG A 154 9.85 -4.75 -1.40
CA ARG A 154 9.00 -3.65 -0.98
C ARG A 154 7.53 -4.09 -0.96
N TRP A 155 6.83 -3.76 0.11
CA TRP A 155 5.41 -4.06 0.27
C TRP A 155 4.56 -2.99 -0.38
N TYR A 156 3.38 -3.32 -0.89
CA TYR A 156 2.46 -2.35 -1.50
C TYR A 156 1.02 -2.70 -1.15
N ILE A 157 0.15 -1.69 -1.12
CA ILE A 157 -1.29 -1.94 -1.05
C ILE A 157 -1.83 -2.39 -2.41
N SER A 158 -2.92 -3.15 -2.41
CA SER A 158 -3.74 -3.36 -3.61
C SER A 158 -4.82 -2.28 -3.74
N GLU A 159 -5.54 -2.32 -4.84
CA GLU A 159 -6.69 -1.45 -5.10
C GLU A 159 -7.97 -1.84 -4.33
N GLN A 160 -7.96 -2.98 -3.63
CA GLN A 160 -9.13 -3.50 -2.90
C GLN A 160 -9.60 -2.56 -1.81
N GLN A 161 -10.92 -2.49 -1.63
CA GLN A 161 -11.57 -1.60 -0.67
C GLN A 161 -11.08 -1.85 0.76
N MET A 162 -10.61 -0.79 1.41
CA MET A 162 -10.19 -0.83 2.82
C MET A 162 -11.40 -0.66 3.74
N GLU A 163 -11.31 -1.23 4.93
CA GLU A 163 -12.40 -1.22 5.91
C GLU A 163 -11.98 -0.56 7.21
N ILE A 164 -12.92 0.08 7.89
CA ILE A 164 -12.76 0.61 9.23
C ILE A 164 -13.95 0.21 10.11
N SER A 165 -13.66 -0.23 11.34
CA SER A 165 -14.67 -0.69 12.30
C SER A 165 -14.25 -0.38 13.74
N SER A 166 -15.24 -0.25 14.63
CA SER A 166 -14.99 -0.15 16.08
C SER A 166 -14.52 -1.48 16.67
N LEU A 167 -13.61 -1.44 17.64
CA LEU A 167 -13.15 -2.59 18.41
C LEU A 167 -13.90 -2.76 19.73
#